data_AF-A0AAD4VSA1-F1
#
_entry.id   AF-A0AAD4VSA1-F1
#
_cell.length_a   1.000
_cell.length_b   1.000
_cell.length_c   1.000
_cell.angle_alpha   90.00
_cell.angle_beta   90.00
_cell.angle_gamma   90.00
#
_symmetry.space_group_name_H-M   'P 1'
#
loop_
_entity.id
_entity.type
_entity.pdbx_description
1 polymer ?
#
loop_
_entity_poly.entity_id
_entity_poly.type
_entity_poly.pdbx_seq_one_letter_code
_entity_poly.pdbx_strand_id
1 'polypeptide(L)'
;MDWGMNTDFQKVFDLLLQVAVNGNLKPEHMIKRIFVFSDMEFDEASSNSWETDYEVIQRKYKEKGYENAVPQIMFWNLRHSMSTPVPSTEPGVALLTISGEKYQKLVVIDS
;
A
#
# COMPACT_ATOMS: atom_id res chain seq x y z
N MET A 1 26.91 0.51 3.15
CA MET A 1 26.00 -0.62 2.85
C MET A 1 24.78 0.04 2.25
N ASP A 2 24.77 0.22 0.93
CA ASP A 2 23.72 0.92 0.20
C ASP A 2 22.52 -0.01 0.05
N TRP A 3 21.65 0.00 1.05
CA TRP A 3 20.28 -0.41 0.84
C TRP A 3 19.63 0.72 0.04
N GLY A 4 19.21 0.48 -1.21
CA GLY A 4 18.59 1.51 -2.05
C GLY A 4 17.24 1.92 -1.45
N MET A 5 17.24 2.99 -0.64
CA MET A 5 16.38 3.16 0.54
C MET A 5 14.89 3.44 0.32
N ASN A 6 14.40 3.55 -0.93
CA ASN A 6 13.04 4.02 -1.16
C ASN A 6 12.23 3.01 -1.97
N THR A 7 11.03 2.72 -1.48
CA THR A 7 10.02 1.92 -2.18
C THR A 7 9.37 2.76 -3.27
N ASP A 8 9.31 2.21 -4.48
CA ASP A 8 8.59 2.82 -5.59
C ASP A 8 7.15 2.29 -5.61
N PHE A 9 6.24 3.01 -4.96
CA PHE A 9 4.84 2.61 -4.86
C PHE A 9 4.16 2.58 -6.23
N GLN A 10 4.51 3.47 -7.16
CA GLN A 10 3.95 3.43 -8.51
C GLN A 10 4.23 2.09 -9.19
N LYS A 11 5.45 1.56 -9.10
CA LYS A 11 5.79 0.25 -9.69
C LYS A 11 4.99 -0.90 -9.08
N VAL A 12 4.71 -0.87 -7.78
CA VAL A 12 3.88 -1.90 -7.12
C VAL A 12 2.47 -1.88 -7.70
N PHE A 13 1.86 -0.70 -7.80
CA PHE A 13 0.51 -0.55 -8.36
C PHE A 13 0.46 -0.88 -9.86
N ASP A 14 1.50 -0.55 -10.61
CA ASP A 14 1.64 -0.91 -12.03
C ASP A 14 1.67 -2.41 -12.23
N LEU A 15 2.41 -3.14 -11.38
CA LEU A 15 2.46 -4.60 -11.43
C LEU A 15 1.09 -5.22 -11.12
N LEU A 16 0.40 -4.73 -10.09
CA LEU A 16 -0.95 -5.20 -9.74
C LEU A 16 -1.94 -4.96 -10.88
N LEU A 17 -1.89 -3.77 -11.49
CA LEU A 17 -2.72 -3.42 -12.62
C LEU A 17 -2.40 -4.28 -13.85
N GLN A 18 -1.13 -4.54 -14.12
CA GLN A 18 -0.69 -5.40 -15.21
C GLN A 18 -1.20 -6.83 -15.04
N VAL A 19 -1.08 -7.40 -13.84
CA VAL A 19 -1.61 -8.73 -13.53
C VAL A 19 -3.12 -8.77 -13.71
N ALA A 20 -3.83 -7.74 -13.26
CA ALA A 20 -5.27 -7.65 -13.40
C ALA A 20 -5.73 -7.58 -14.85
N VAL A 21 -5.09 -6.74 -15.67
CA VAL A 21 -5.37 -6.60 -17.10
C VAL A 21 -5.06 -7.90 -17.83
N ASN A 22 -3.90 -8.52 -17.57
CA ASN A 22 -3.51 -9.78 -18.21
C ASN A 22 -4.43 -10.94 -17.82
N GLY A 23 -4.90 -10.96 -16.58
CA GLY A 23 -5.87 -11.94 -16.07
C GLY A 23 -7.32 -11.61 -16.40
N ASN A 24 -7.59 -10.48 -17.07
CA ASN A 24 -8.94 -9.95 -17.32
C ASN A 24 -9.82 -9.97 -16.07
N LEU A 25 -9.26 -9.55 -14.94
CA LEU A 25 -9.98 -9.54 -13.66
C LEU A 25 -11.14 -8.56 -13.72
N LYS A 26 -12.27 -8.95 -13.12
CA LYS A 26 -13.34 -7.99 -12.85
C LYS A 26 -12.90 -7.05 -11.72
N PRO A 27 -13.36 -5.78 -11.69
CA PRO A 27 -13.03 -4.83 -10.63
C PRO A 27 -13.31 -5.37 -9.22
N GLU A 28 -14.35 -6.18 -9.07
CA GLU A 28 -14.73 -6.85 -7.81
C GLU A 28 -13.70 -7.87 -7.29
N HIS A 29 -12.85 -8.40 -8.17
CA HIS A 29 -11.77 -9.35 -7.84
C HIS A 29 -10.41 -8.68 -7.68
N MET A 30 -10.34 -7.35 -7.80
CA MET A 30 -9.11 -6.61 -7.56
C MET A 30 -8.72 -6.65 -6.08
N ILE A 31 -7.41 -6.59 -5.84
CA ILE A 31 -6.86 -6.42 -4.51
C ILE A 31 -7.36 -5.09 -3.95
N LYS A 32 -7.94 -5.12 -2.74
CA LYS A 32 -8.52 -3.94 -2.11
C LYS A 32 -7.55 -3.21 -1.20
N ARG A 33 -6.55 -3.91 -0.66
CA ARG A 33 -5.61 -3.38 0.34
C ARG A 33 -4.22 -3.98 0.15
N ILE A 34 -3.20 -3.13 0.29
CA ILE A 34 -1.79 -3.50 0.29
C ILE A 34 -1.25 -3.19 1.68
N PHE A 35 -0.63 -4.16 2.35
CA PHE A 35 0.03 -3.94 3.62
C PHE A 35 1.53 -3.76 3.40
N VAL A 36 2.07 -2.66 3.91
CA VAL A 36 3.49 -2.31 3.79
C VAL A 36 4.06 -2.28 5.20
N PHE A 37 5.07 -3.11 5.50
CA PHE A 37 5.71 -3.12 6.81
C PHE A 37 7.10 -2.55 6.67
N SER A 38 7.37 -1.42 7.34
CA SER A 38 8.65 -0.71 7.23
C SER A 38 9.05 -0.17 8.60
N ASP A 39 10.36 -0.14 8.89
CA ASP A 39 10.91 0.56 10.04
C ASP A 39 11.23 2.04 9.74
N MET A 40 10.81 2.54 8.58
CA MET A 40 10.90 3.94 8.16
C MET A 40 9.53 4.64 8.24
N GLU A 41 9.55 5.96 8.32
CA GLU A 41 8.34 6.76 8.10
C GLU A 41 7.86 6.64 6.64
N PHE A 42 6.55 6.76 6.42
CA PHE A 42 5.94 6.59 5.10
C PHE A 42 6.54 7.54 4.05
N ASP A 43 6.71 8.81 4.41
CA ASP A 43 7.27 9.84 3.52
C ASP A 43 8.74 9.58 3.18
N GLU A 44 9.49 8.96 4.09
CA GLU A 44 10.88 8.55 3.85
C GLU A 44 10.96 7.26 3.01
N ALA A 45 9.94 6.41 3.11
CA ALA A 45 9.86 5.17 2.36
C ALA A 45 9.48 5.38 0.90
N SER A 46 8.92 6.54 0.51
CA SER A 46 8.57 6.85 -0.88
C SER A 46 9.69 7.61 -1.60
N SER A 47 9.82 7.41 -2.91
CA SER A 47 10.74 8.20 -3.74
C SER A 47 10.17 9.56 -4.15
N ASN A 48 8.84 9.74 -4.13
CA ASN A 48 8.13 10.96 -4.50
C ASN A 48 7.09 11.33 -3.45
N SER A 49 6.52 12.54 -3.57
CA SER A 49 5.30 12.91 -2.82
C SER A 49 4.17 11.93 -3.13
N TRP A 50 3.54 11.41 -2.08
CA TRP A 50 2.46 10.45 -2.20
C TRP A 50 1.26 11.00 -2.98
N GLU A 51 0.91 12.28 -2.79
CA GLU A 51 -0.20 12.93 -3.51
C GLU A 51 -0.03 12.77 -5.03
N THR A 52 1.18 13.05 -5.55
CA THR A 52 1.50 12.90 -6.98
C THR A 52 1.49 11.44 -7.43
N ASP A 53 2.06 10.53 -6.63
CA ASP A 53 2.05 9.10 -6.95
C ASP A 53 0.62 8.56 -7.01
N TYR A 54 -0.22 8.95 -6.06
CA TYR A 54 -1.61 8.51 -5.95
C TYR A 54 -2.46 9.01 -7.12
N GLU A 55 -2.32 10.28 -7.51
CA GLU A 55 -2.99 10.82 -8.71
C GLU A 55 -2.61 10.04 -9.99
N VAL A 56 -1.31 9.74 -10.14
CA VAL A 56 -0.82 8.96 -11.28
C VAL A 56 -1.38 7.54 -11.27
N ILE A 57 -1.41 6.89 -10.10
CA ILE A 57 -1.99 5.55 -9.92
C ILE A 57 -3.48 5.55 -10.28
N GLN A 58 -4.26 6.49 -9.74
CA GLN A 58 -5.69 6.60 -10.02
C GLN A 58 -5.95 6.78 -11.52
N ARG A 59 -5.17 7.62 -12.20
CA ARG A 59 -5.27 7.82 -13.65
C ARG A 59 -5.01 6.53 -14.42
N LYS A 60 -3.94 5.80 -14.11
CA LYS A 60 -3.61 4.52 -14.77
C LYS A 60 -4.71 3.48 -14.58
N TYR A 61 -5.26 3.36 -13.37
CA TYR A 61 -6.36 2.44 -13.08
C TYR A 61 -7.63 2.84 -13.85
N LYS A 62 -7.94 4.13 -13.91
CA LYS A 62 -9.07 4.65 -14.69
C LYS A 62 -8.94 4.36 -16.18
N GLU A 63 -7.77 4.60 -16.77
CA GLU A 63 -7.49 4.31 -18.19
C GLU A 63 -7.69 2.82 -18.54
N LYS A 64 -7.59 1.92 -17.56
CA LYS A 64 -7.81 0.47 -17.71
C LYS A 64 -9.20 -0.01 -17.26
N GLY A 65 -10.09 0.89 -16.85
CA GLY A 65 -11.45 0.55 -16.40
C GLY A 65 -11.56 0.09 -14.94
N TYR A 66 -10.54 0.33 -14.11
CA TYR A 66 -10.46 -0.04 -12.70
C TYR A 66 -10.54 1.15 -11.74
N GLU A 67 -11.19 2.25 -12.14
CA GLU A 67 -11.24 3.50 -11.36
C GLU A 67 -11.74 3.33 -9.91
N ASN A 68 -12.69 2.41 -9.69
CA ASN A 68 -13.27 2.13 -8.36
C ASN A 68 -12.57 0.98 -7.62
N ALA A 69 -11.45 0.49 -8.15
CA ALA A 69 -10.76 -0.69 -7.67
C ALA A 69 -9.26 -0.41 -7.39
N VAL A 70 -8.93 0.85 -7.13
CA VAL A 70 -7.59 1.25 -6.68
C VAL A 70 -7.38 0.73 -5.25
N PRO A 71 -6.34 -0.09 -5.00
CA PRO A 71 -6.05 -0.59 -3.66
C PRO A 71 -5.70 0.54 -2.68
N GLN A 72 -6.09 0.39 -1.42
CA GLN A 72 -5.63 1.26 -0.32
C GLN A 72 -4.31 0.73 0.25
N ILE A 73 -3.39 1.61 0.63
CA ILE A 73 -2.18 1.22 1.37
C ILE A 73 -2.46 1.25 2.87
N MET A 74 -2.11 0.17 3.54
CA MET A 74 -2.03 0.06 4.99
C MET A 74 -0.54 0.05 5.35
N PHE A 75 0.03 1.21 5.66
CA PHE A 75 1.44 1.31 6.00
C PHE A 75 1.63 1.02 7.48
N TRP A 76 2.62 0.20 7.80
CA TRP A 76 2.92 -0.25 9.14
C TRP A 76 4.33 0.21 9.52
N ASN A 77 4.44 1.24 10.37
CA ASN A 77 5.73 1.68 10.91
C ASN A 77 6.14 0.79 12.11
N LEU A 78 7.34 0.22 12.07
CA LEU A 78 7.89 -0.69 13.07
C LEU A 78 8.78 0.02 14.12
N ARG A 79 9.06 1.33 13.97
CA ARG A 79 9.99 2.10 14.81
C ARG A 79 9.20 2.92 15.86
N HIS A 80 9.29 2.54 17.14
CA HIS A 80 8.68 3.18 18.35
C HIS A 80 7.13 3.16 18.44
N SER A 81 6.56 2.56 19.50
CA SER A 81 5.12 2.24 19.50
C SER A 81 4.34 2.43 20.82
N MET A 82 3.34 3.33 20.77
CA MET A 82 2.17 3.48 21.66
C MET A 82 0.94 3.63 20.75
N SER A 83 -0.14 2.89 21.01
CA SER A 83 -1.09 2.42 19.98
C SER A 83 -2.32 3.32 19.72
N THR A 84 -2.61 3.68 18.46
CA THR A 84 -3.97 3.96 17.92
C THR A 84 -3.89 3.91 16.37
N PRO A 85 -4.81 3.26 15.63
CA PRO A 85 -4.90 3.44 14.19
C PRO A 85 -5.25 4.90 13.90
N VAL A 86 -4.35 5.63 13.26
CA VAL A 86 -4.61 7.01 12.87
C VAL A 86 -4.84 7.01 11.36
N PRO A 87 -5.97 7.53 10.87
CA PRO A 87 -6.12 7.82 9.45
C PRO A 87 -4.93 8.66 8.98
N SER A 88 -4.29 8.28 7.88
CA SER A 88 -3.26 9.14 7.32
C SER A 88 -3.89 10.46 6.86
N THR A 89 -3.14 11.56 6.87
CA THR A 89 -3.52 12.77 6.11
C THR A 89 -3.51 12.52 4.61
N GLU A 90 -2.83 11.45 4.18
CA GLU A 90 -2.67 11.05 2.79
C GLU A 90 -3.86 10.24 2.26
N PRO A 91 -4.49 10.64 1.14
CA PRO A 91 -5.59 9.91 0.52
C PRO A 91 -5.20 8.48 0.15
N GLY A 92 -6.04 7.52 0.52
CA GLY A 92 -5.83 6.10 0.16
C GLY A 92 -4.78 5.38 1.01
N VAL A 93 -4.20 6.03 2.02
CA VAL A 93 -3.26 5.44 2.97
C VAL A 93 -3.87 5.41 4.37
N ALA A 94 -3.65 4.34 5.11
CA ALA A 94 -3.88 4.29 6.54
C ALA A 94 -2.61 3.79 7.23
N LEU A 95 -2.23 4.46 8.33
CA LEU A 95 -1.02 4.15 9.08
C LEU A 95 -1.34 3.26 10.30
N LEU A 96 -0.52 2.25 10.52
CA LEU A 96 -0.57 1.29 11.63
C LEU A 96 0.80 1.21 12.31
N THR A 97 0.83 0.98 13.63
CA THR A 97 2.07 0.81 14.41
C THR A 97 1.81 -0.30 15.45
N ILE A 98 2.73 -1.27 15.64
CA ILE A 98 2.58 -2.46 16.54
C ILE A 98 3.45 -2.20 17.78
N SER A 99 2.99 -2.55 18.99
CA SER A 99 3.85 -2.67 20.19
C SER A 99 3.64 -3.97 20.98
N GLY A 100 4.75 -4.56 21.45
CA GLY A 100 4.79 -5.52 22.57
C GLY A 100 4.63 -7.00 22.22
N GLU A 101 5.44 -7.85 22.88
CA GLU A 101 5.44 -9.31 22.73
C GLU A 101 4.07 -9.94 22.97
N LYS A 102 3.35 -10.18 21.88
CA LYS A 102 2.37 -11.26 21.81
C LYS A 102 2.16 -11.60 20.35
N TYR A 103 2.63 -12.78 20.00
CA TYR A 103 2.30 -13.53 18.80
C TYR A 103 0.91 -13.13 18.26
N GLN A 104 0.88 -12.31 17.21
CA GLN A 104 -0.31 -12.16 16.39
C GLN A 104 -0.07 -12.97 15.13
N LYS A 105 -0.58 -14.20 15.21
CA LYS A 105 -0.73 -15.14 14.11
C LYS A 105 -1.27 -14.40 12.90
N LEU A 106 -0.45 -14.29 11.86
CA LEU A 106 -0.88 -13.91 10.52
C LEU A 106 -1.88 -14.97 10.05
N VAL A 107 -3.17 -14.67 10.14
CA VAL A 107 -4.19 -15.49 9.49
C VAL A 107 -4.28 -15.00 8.05
N VAL A 108 -3.50 -15.63 7.18
CA VAL A 108 -3.82 -15.65 5.75
C VAL A 108 -5.04 -16.55 5.63
N ILE A 109 -6.22 -15.95 5.48
CA ILE A 109 -7.40 -16.69 5.01
C ILE A 109 -7.17 -16.86 3.52
N ASP A 110 -6.54 -17.96 3.14
CA ASP A 110 -6.71 -18.50 1.80
C ASP A 110 -7.97 -19.38 1.84
N SER A 111 -8.84 -19.20 0.86
CA SER A 111 -10.15 -19.86 0.73
C SER A 111 -10.06 -21.37 0.59
#